data_AF-A0A973D998-F1
#
_entry.id   AF-A0A973D998-F1
#
_cell.length_a   1.000
_cell.length_b   1.000
_cell.length_c   1.000
_cell.angle_alpha   90.00
_cell.angle_beta   90.00
_cell.angle_gamma   90.00
#
_symmetry.space_group_name_H-M   'P 1'
#
loop_
_entity.id
_entity.type
_entity.pdbx_description
1 polymer ?
#
loop_
_entity_poly.entity_id
_entity_poly.type
_entity_poly.pdbx_seq_one_letter_code
_entity_poly.pdbx_strand_id
1 'polypeptide(L)'
;MSYWLAGLDEAGYGPRLGPMVIGFVTLESHEPIEADAPWDLLGPLIGHAGRRDKNVISVADSKKLHRPGTGDLSRLEEGVLAFIGAERDNLPRTFRELIDHCTENRSSYLDEYPWYRGQDLDLPYSCSSVNLSGKIRRLQRTLDRCSIRAGEIRAIPLEVREFNSQVKERGGKGAVDGWAMGRFLSWLWRQHDRKTINVWTDRLGGRERYGPMLYPLFPGCKFKILEQDKDRQSYRATDEEDKRVIEVRFRKDCEQHSFCTALASMTAKYLRELHMVLLNRWWSQQVPDLKPTAGYPQDAGRFIGEVERARKTLGIDTGLLVRSR
;
A
#
# COMPACT_ATOMS: atom_id res chain seq x y z
N MET A 1 1.21 -9.59 26.85
CA MET A 1 2.28 -8.85 26.15
C MET A 1 1.82 -8.73 24.71
N SER A 2 1.89 -7.56 24.07
CA SER A 2 1.40 -7.39 22.69
C SER A 2 2.52 -7.66 21.68
N TYR A 3 2.23 -8.44 20.65
CA TYR A 3 3.11 -8.71 19.51
C TYR A 3 2.52 -8.05 18.28
N TRP A 4 3.38 -7.43 17.47
CA TRP A 4 2.96 -6.71 16.28
C TRP A 4 3.54 -7.37 15.03
N LEU A 5 2.67 -7.71 14.09
CA LEU A 5 3.04 -8.10 12.74
C LEU A 5 2.79 -6.91 11.81
N ALA A 6 3.78 -6.52 11.03
CA ALA A 6 3.68 -5.41 10.09
C ALA A 6 4.09 -5.84 8.68
N GLY A 7 3.44 -5.28 7.68
CA GLY A 7 3.67 -5.53 6.28
C GLY A 7 3.81 -4.23 5.49
N LEU A 8 4.77 -4.21 4.57
CA LEU A 8 4.98 -3.13 3.60
C LEU A 8 5.05 -3.72 2.20
N ASP A 9 4.46 -3.02 1.23
CA ASP A 9 4.61 -3.34 -0.20
C ASP A 9 4.29 -2.07 -1.02
N GLU A 10 4.71 -2.04 -2.28
CA GLU A 10 4.44 -0.92 -3.18
C GLU A 10 3.60 -1.28 -4.40
N ALA A 11 2.85 -0.30 -4.89
CA ALA A 11 2.19 -0.36 -6.18
C ALA A 11 2.60 0.82 -7.06
N GLY A 12 2.78 0.55 -8.35
CA GLY A 12 3.12 1.58 -9.31
C GLY A 12 4.60 1.95 -9.37
N TYR A 13 5.53 1.03 -9.05
CA TYR A 13 6.96 1.28 -9.22
C TYR A 13 7.36 1.60 -10.69
N GLY A 14 6.89 0.78 -11.64
CA GLY A 14 7.26 0.85 -13.07
C GLY A 14 6.52 1.90 -13.95
N PRO A 15 5.23 2.22 -13.72
CA PRO A 15 4.49 3.21 -14.49
C PRO A 15 5.15 4.60 -14.60
N ARG A 16 4.87 5.27 -15.73
CA ARG A 16 5.22 6.68 -16.01
C ARG A 16 4.13 7.66 -15.59
N LEU A 17 2.89 7.19 -15.45
CA LEU A 17 1.72 8.01 -15.09
C LEU A 17 1.10 7.49 -13.79
N GLY A 18 0.52 8.43 -13.05
CA GLY A 18 -0.10 8.20 -11.75
C GLY A 18 0.91 7.95 -10.62
N PRO A 19 0.41 7.75 -9.39
CA PRO A 19 1.26 7.69 -8.22
C PRO A 19 2.03 6.38 -8.13
N MET A 20 3.14 6.45 -7.39
CA MET A 20 3.66 5.29 -6.68
C MET A 20 3.04 5.30 -5.29
N VAL A 21 2.53 4.18 -4.80
CA VAL A 21 1.89 4.10 -3.49
C VAL A 21 2.63 3.06 -2.66
N ILE A 22 3.07 3.44 -1.46
CA ILE A 22 3.57 2.49 -0.45
C ILE A 22 2.40 2.15 0.47
N GLY A 23 2.04 0.88 0.59
CA GLY A 23 1.05 0.40 1.54
C GLY A 23 1.72 -0.06 2.84
N PHE A 24 1.02 0.10 3.96
CA PHE A 24 1.46 -0.32 5.28
C PHE A 24 0.31 -0.90 6.07
N VAL A 25 0.50 -2.10 6.61
CA VAL A 25 -0.53 -2.81 7.37
C VAL A 25 0.08 -3.37 8.65
N THR A 26 -0.64 -3.28 9.77
CA THR A 26 -0.29 -4.00 11.00
C THR A 26 -1.42 -4.85 11.56
N LEU A 27 -1.05 -5.91 12.27
CA LEU A 27 -1.92 -6.71 13.14
C LEU A 27 -1.27 -6.79 14.52
N GLU A 28 -2.08 -6.74 15.56
CA GLU A 28 -1.66 -6.98 16.95
C GLU A 28 -2.16 -8.35 17.40
N SER A 29 -1.34 -9.10 18.13
CA SER A 29 -1.73 -10.37 18.74
C SER A 29 -1.26 -10.46 20.20
N HIS A 30 -1.95 -11.26 21.00
CA HIS A 30 -1.57 -11.50 22.41
C HIS A 30 -0.42 -12.49 22.57
N GLU A 31 -0.19 -13.32 21.55
CA GLU A 31 0.89 -14.31 21.46
C GLU A 31 1.67 -14.10 20.15
N PRO A 32 2.95 -14.51 20.07
CA PRO A 32 3.68 -14.49 18.81
C PRO A 32 2.99 -15.39 17.79
N ILE A 33 2.72 -14.86 16.60
CA ILE A 33 2.20 -15.62 15.47
C ILE A 33 3.15 -15.49 14.28
N GLU A 34 3.24 -16.55 13.49
CA GLU A 34 3.95 -16.51 12.20
C GLU A 34 3.25 -15.54 11.24
N ALA A 35 4.00 -15.01 10.27
CA ALA A 35 3.51 -13.95 9.39
C ALA A 35 2.40 -14.41 8.43
N ASP A 36 2.32 -15.71 8.16
CA ASP A 36 1.31 -16.36 7.33
C ASP A 36 0.14 -16.98 8.12
N ALA A 37 0.31 -17.19 9.43
CA ALA A 37 -0.72 -17.74 10.31
C ALA A 37 -2.10 -17.05 10.21
N PRO A 38 -2.23 -15.73 9.95
CA PRO A 38 -3.55 -15.12 9.81
C PRO A 38 -4.40 -15.70 8.66
N TRP A 39 -3.81 -16.28 7.61
CA TRP A 39 -4.61 -16.94 6.55
C TRP A 39 -5.38 -18.14 7.10
N ASP A 40 -4.74 -18.97 7.92
CA ASP A 40 -5.35 -20.16 8.50
C ASP A 40 -6.27 -19.81 9.67
N LEU A 41 -5.81 -18.94 10.57
CA LEU A 41 -6.60 -18.49 11.73
C LEU A 41 -7.92 -17.84 11.32
N LEU A 42 -7.93 -17.13 10.19
CA LEU A 42 -9.11 -16.46 9.63
C LEU A 42 -9.77 -17.27 8.48
N GLY A 43 -9.29 -18.48 8.16
CA GLY A 43 -9.56 -19.24 6.93
C GLY A 43 -11.02 -19.58 6.55
N PRO A 44 -12.00 -19.60 7.48
CA PRO A 44 -13.42 -19.68 7.10
C PRO A 44 -13.95 -18.42 6.40
N LEU A 45 -13.26 -17.29 6.57
CA LEU A 45 -13.60 -15.98 6.01
C LEU A 45 -12.55 -15.46 5.05
N ILE A 46 -11.28 -15.81 5.22
CA ILE A 46 -10.20 -15.39 4.33
C ILE A 46 -9.84 -16.49 3.34
N GLY A 47 -9.54 -16.11 2.11
CA GLY A 47 -9.03 -17.02 1.09
C GLY A 47 -7.83 -16.43 0.35
N HIS A 48 -6.97 -17.33 -0.13
CA HIS A 48 -5.94 -16.98 -1.12
C HIS A 48 -6.57 -16.65 -2.48
N ALA A 49 -5.74 -16.13 -3.38
CA ALA A 49 -6.14 -15.81 -4.74
C ALA A 49 -6.83 -17.01 -5.43
N GLY A 50 -8.04 -16.79 -5.96
CA GLY A 50 -8.76 -17.78 -6.77
C GLY A 50 -10.01 -18.36 -6.13
N ARG A 51 -10.20 -18.27 -4.80
CA ARG A 51 -11.44 -18.70 -4.14
C ARG A 51 -12.58 -17.73 -4.48
N ARG A 52 -13.55 -18.17 -5.29
CA ARG A 52 -14.69 -17.36 -5.77
C ARG A 52 -15.95 -17.54 -4.92
N ASP A 53 -15.79 -17.67 -3.61
CA ASP A 53 -16.93 -17.79 -2.71
C ASP A 53 -17.42 -16.39 -2.30
N LYS A 54 -18.74 -16.15 -2.42
CA LYS A 54 -19.38 -14.88 -2.06
C LYS A 54 -19.12 -14.50 -0.60
N ASN A 55 -18.86 -15.46 0.27
CA ASN A 55 -18.66 -15.24 1.70
C ASN A 55 -17.19 -15.08 2.12
N VAL A 56 -16.25 -15.10 1.18
CA VAL A 56 -14.81 -15.03 1.46
C VAL A 56 -14.27 -13.67 1.05
N ILE A 57 -13.39 -13.12 1.90
CA ILE A 57 -12.55 -11.97 1.61
C ILE A 57 -11.22 -12.51 1.08
N SER A 58 -10.80 -12.07 -0.10
CA SER A 58 -9.52 -12.49 -0.67
C SER A 58 -8.39 -11.61 -0.14
N VAL A 59 -7.35 -12.21 0.45
CA VAL A 59 -6.10 -11.51 0.81
C VAL A 59 -4.94 -12.26 0.18
N ALA A 60 -4.32 -11.66 -0.83
CA ALA A 60 -3.26 -12.26 -1.63
C ALA A 60 -2.54 -11.19 -2.46
N ASP A 61 -1.53 -11.61 -3.23
CA ASP A 61 -0.88 -10.82 -4.27
C ASP A 61 -1.92 -10.04 -5.11
N SER A 62 -1.80 -8.72 -5.10
CA SER A 62 -2.71 -7.80 -5.80
C SER A 62 -2.75 -8.07 -7.30
N LYS A 63 -1.66 -8.58 -7.91
CA LYS A 63 -1.59 -8.97 -9.33
C LYS A 63 -2.46 -10.19 -9.65
N LYS A 64 -2.71 -11.07 -8.67
CA LYS A 64 -3.60 -12.24 -8.81
C LYS A 64 -5.07 -11.87 -8.59
N LEU A 65 -5.34 -10.76 -7.88
CA LEU A 65 -6.69 -10.31 -7.55
C LEU A 65 -7.26 -9.27 -8.52
N HIS A 66 -6.40 -8.52 -9.23
CA HIS A 66 -6.81 -7.47 -10.14
C HIS A 66 -6.20 -7.63 -11.54
N ARG A 67 -7.07 -7.62 -12.56
CA ARG A 67 -6.66 -7.64 -13.97
C ARG A 67 -6.68 -6.22 -14.53
N PRO A 68 -5.52 -5.66 -14.92
CA PRO A 68 -5.45 -4.33 -15.52
C PRO A 68 -6.42 -4.17 -16.69
N GLY A 69 -7.06 -3.01 -16.79
CA GLY A 69 -7.95 -2.65 -17.90
C GLY A 69 -9.39 -3.18 -17.80
N THR A 70 -9.73 -3.99 -16.80
CA THR A 70 -11.12 -4.44 -16.57
C THR A 70 -11.98 -3.42 -15.82
N GLY A 71 -11.34 -2.51 -15.06
CA GLY A 71 -12.02 -1.55 -14.20
C GLY A 71 -12.63 -2.15 -12.92
N ASP A 72 -12.57 -3.48 -12.75
CA ASP A 72 -13.10 -4.17 -11.58
C ASP A 72 -12.10 -4.12 -10.42
N LEU A 73 -12.42 -3.32 -9.40
CA LEU A 73 -11.64 -3.22 -8.17
C LEU A 73 -12.24 -4.02 -7.01
N SER A 74 -13.32 -4.77 -7.23
CA SER A 74 -14.17 -5.32 -6.16
C SER A 74 -13.40 -6.12 -5.12
N ARG A 75 -12.42 -6.93 -5.55
CA ARG A 75 -11.63 -7.78 -4.64
C ARG A 75 -10.60 -7.02 -3.84
N LEU A 76 -9.94 -6.04 -4.46
CA LEU A 76 -9.00 -5.16 -3.78
C LEU A 76 -9.76 -4.32 -2.75
N GLU A 77 -10.85 -3.70 -3.20
CA GLU A 77 -11.71 -2.87 -2.39
C GLU A 77 -12.29 -3.64 -1.20
N GLU A 78 -12.85 -4.83 -1.43
CA GLU A 78 -13.44 -5.63 -0.35
C GLU A 78 -12.41 -5.99 0.71
N GLY A 79 -11.20 -6.45 0.32
CA GLY A 79 -10.15 -6.76 1.28
C GLY A 79 -9.70 -5.54 2.08
N VAL A 80 -9.43 -4.44 1.40
CA VAL A 80 -8.93 -3.21 2.04
C VAL A 80 -10.00 -2.60 2.95
N LEU A 81 -11.23 -2.39 2.45
CA LEU A 81 -12.30 -1.79 3.23
C LEU A 81 -12.77 -2.70 4.36
N ALA A 82 -12.72 -4.02 4.21
CA ALA A 82 -13.08 -4.93 5.30
C ALA A 82 -12.13 -4.78 6.49
N PHE A 83 -10.81 -4.69 6.24
CA PHE A 83 -9.82 -4.50 7.29
C PHE A 83 -9.82 -3.08 7.84
N ILE A 84 -10.08 -2.05 7.02
CA ILE A 84 -10.33 -0.69 7.54
C ILE A 84 -11.56 -0.68 8.45
N GLY A 85 -12.64 -1.35 8.08
CA GLY A 85 -13.85 -1.46 8.93
C GLY A 85 -13.63 -2.28 10.20
N ALA A 86 -12.63 -3.17 10.22
CA ALA A 86 -12.23 -3.90 11.41
C ALA A 86 -11.26 -3.10 12.30
N GLU A 87 -10.42 -2.24 11.71
CA GLU A 87 -9.55 -1.29 12.41
C GLU A 87 -10.38 -0.18 13.07
N ARG A 88 -11.37 0.36 12.34
CA ARG A 88 -12.23 1.46 12.77
C ARG A 88 -13.70 1.14 12.50
N ASP A 89 -14.57 1.42 13.45
CA ASP A 89 -16.02 1.19 13.31
C ASP A 89 -16.72 2.09 12.28
N ASN A 90 -15.97 2.92 11.53
CA ASN A 90 -16.50 3.77 10.47
C ASN A 90 -15.75 3.57 9.15
N LEU A 91 -16.47 3.33 8.06
CA LEU A 91 -15.88 3.17 6.72
C LEU A 91 -15.73 4.52 6.01
N PRO A 92 -14.70 4.68 5.16
CA PRO A 92 -14.64 5.83 4.29
C PRO A 92 -15.74 5.70 3.24
N ARG A 93 -16.51 6.77 3.05
CA ARG A 93 -17.60 6.87 2.08
C ARG A 93 -17.16 7.52 0.78
N THR A 94 -16.01 8.18 0.78
CA THR A 94 -15.42 8.75 -0.43
C THR A 94 -13.93 8.44 -0.56
N PHE A 95 -13.38 8.60 -1.77
CA PHE A 95 -11.96 8.44 -2.01
C PHE A 95 -11.12 9.44 -1.19
N ARG A 96 -11.58 10.68 -1.00
CA ARG A 96 -10.92 11.64 -0.10
C ARG A 96 -10.92 11.18 1.36
N GLU A 97 -12.06 10.70 1.88
CA GLU A 97 -12.13 10.13 3.23
C GLU A 97 -11.21 8.89 3.39
N LEU A 98 -11.03 8.10 2.33
CA LEU A 98 -10.09 6.98 2.31
C LEU A 98 -8.63 7.45 2.30
N ILE A 99 -8.28 8.47 1.51
CA ILE A 99 -6.94 9.06 1.53
C ILE A 99 -6.64 9.67 2.90
N ASP A 100 -7.56 10.40 3.49
CA ASP A 100 -7.38 10.97 4.83
C ASP A 100 -7.17 9.87 5.89
N HIS A 101 -7.91 8.75 5.81
CA HIS A 101 -7.62 7.58 6.65
C HIS A 101 -6.19 7.07 6.47
N CYS A 102 -5.82 6.78 5.22
CA CYS A 102 -4.57 6.11 4.94
C CYS A 102 -3.34 7.00 5.13
N THR A 103 -3.49 8.33 5.06
CA THR A 103 -2.38 9.28 5.04
C THR A 103 -2.33 10.21 6.26
N GLU A 104 -3.18 9.99 7.27
CA GLU A 104 -3.33 10.84 8.46
C GLU A 104 -3.78 12.27 8.09
N ASN A 105 -4.91 12.37 7.41
CA ASN A 105 -5.57 13.62 6.99
C ASN A 105 -4.76 14.48 6.01
N ARG A 106 -4.06 13.84 5.06
CA ARG A 106 -3.24 14.53 4.06
C ARG A 106 -3.85 14.50 2.66
N SER A 107 -5.17 14.48 2.49
CA SER A 107 -5.82 14.51 1.16
C SER A 107 -5.65 15.83 0.38
N SER A 108 -5.13 16.89 1.01
CA SER A 108 -4.97 18.22 0.38
C SER A 108 -4.06 18.23 -0.85
N TYR A 109 -3.12 17.30 -0.99
CA TYR A 109 -2.29 17.21 -2.21
C TYR A 109 -3.13 16.96 -3.46
N LEU A 110 -4.32 16.33 -3.33
CA LEU A 110 -5.21 16.07 -4.45
C LEU A 110 -5.61 17.38 -5.15
N ASP A 111 -5.77 18.46 -4.39
CA ASP A 111 -6.16 19.76 -4.95
C ASP A 111 -5.05 20.44 -5.75
N GLU A 112 -3.83 19.91 -5.74
CA GLU A 112 -2.73 20.36 -6.61
C GLU A 112 -2.85 19.85 -8.06
N TYR A 113 -3.74 18.88 -8.31
CA TYR A 113 -3.88 18.20 -9.60
C TYR A 113 -5.26 18.47 -10.25
N PRO A 114 -5.32 18.89 -11.52
CA PRO A 114 -6.59 19.18 -12.20
C PRO A 114 -7.58 18.02 -12.21
N TRP A 115 -7.07 16.79 -12.30
CA TRP A 115 -7.91 15.59 -12.39
C TRP A 115 -8.40 15.05 -11.04
N TYR A 116 -7.98 15.63 -9.91
CA TYR A 116 -8.55 15.32 -8.59
C TYR A 116 -9.27 16.51 -7.95
N ARG A 117 -8.86 17.75 -8.27
CA ARG A 117 -9.47 18.96 -7.72
C ARG A 117 -10.97 19.01 -8.05
N GLY A 118 -11.80 19.15 -7.01
CA GLY A 118 -13.26 19.18 -7.14
C GLY A 118 -13.89 17.87 -7.62
N GLN A 119 -13.12 16.78 -7.64
CA GLN A 119 -13.61 15.44 -7.96
C GLN A 119 -13.43 14.50 -6.77
N ASP A 120 -14.29 13.48 -6.71
CA ASP A 120 -14.24 12.40 -5.73
C ASP A 120 -14.86 11.12 -6.32
N LEU A 121 -14.77 10.03 -5.58
CA LEU A 121 -15.42 8.75 -5.87
C LEU A 121 -16.20 8.29 -4.65
N ASP A 122 -17.47 7.92 -4.83
CA ASP A 122 -18.23 7.26 -3.78
C ASP A 122 -17.63 5.87 -3.50
N LEU A 123 -17.54 5.52 -2.22
CA LEU A 123 -17.07 4.24 -1.73
C LEU A 123 -18.18 3.49 -0.98
N PRO A 124 -18.31 2.17 -1.18
CA PRO A 124 -17.53 1.36 -2.11
C PRO A 124 -17.81 1.68 -3.59
N TYR A 125 -16.75 1.77 -4.40
CA TYR A 125 -16.73 2.10 -5.83
C TYR A 125 -17.10 0.91 -6.73
N SER A 126 -16.66 -0.30 -6.40
CA SER A 126 -16.86 -1.50 -7.24
C SER A 126 -17.67 -2.60 -6.56
N CYS A 127 -17.44 -2.85 -5.27
CA CYS A 127 -18.10 -3.92 -4.52
C CYS A 127 -19.45 -3.46 -3.92
N SER A 128 -20.27 -4.44 -3.52
CA SER A 128 -21.58 -4.15 -2.90
C SER A 128 -21.41 -3.82 -1.41
N SER A 129 -21.89 -2.63 -1.01
CA SER A 129 -21.87 -2.17 0.39
C SER A 129 -22.57 -3.11 1.37
N VAL A 130 -23.72 -3.67 1.00
CA VAL A 130 -24.50 -4.60 1.84
C VAL A 130 -23.68 -5.86 2.16
N ASN A 131 -22.99 -6.42 1.16
CA ASN A 131 -22.15 -7.60 1.35
C ASN A 131 -20.93 -7.28 2.23
N LEU A 132 -20.34 -6.09 2.06
CA LEU A 132 -19.16 -5.65 2.80
C LEU A 132 -19.44 -5.52 4.31
N SER A 133 -20.55 -4.90 4.72
CA SER A 133 -20.87 -4.73 6.15
C SER A 133 -21.03 -6.07 6.88
N GLY A 134 -21.64 -7.07 6.22
CA GLY A 134 -21.75 -8.42 6.78
C GLY A 134 -20.39 -9.10 6.95
N LYS A 135 -19.49 -8.91 5.98
CA LYS A 135 -18.13 -9.42 6.01
C LYS A 135 -17.30 -8.77 7.12
N ILE A 136 -17.40 -7.45 7.31
CA ILE A 136 -16.72 -6.72 8.40
C ILE A 136 -17.13 -7.27 9.78
N ARG A 137 -18.43 -7.40 10.05
CA ARG A 137 -18.91 -7.95 11.33
C ARG A 137 -18.45 -9.39 11.56
N ARG A 138 -18.30 -10.19 10.50
CA ARG A 138 -17.76 -11.55 10.62
C ARG A 138 -16.25 -11.53 10.82
N LEU A 139 -15.53 -10.59 10.21
CA LEU A 139 -14.09 -10.40 10.37
C LEU A 139 -13.76 -9.97 11.80
N GLN A 140 -14.41 -8.93 12.32
CA GLN A 140 -14.24 -8.46 13.70
C GLN A 140 -14.42 -9.61 14.71
N ARG A 141 -15.53 -10.35 14.65
CA ARG A 141 -15.77 -11.51 15.53
C ARG A 141 -14.73 -12.62 15.39
N THR A 142 -14.17 -12.81 14.19
CA THR A 142 -13.16 -13.85 13.94
C THR A 142 -11.81 -13.41 14.49
N LEU A 143 -11.43 -12.14 14.28
CA LEU A 143 -10.24 -11.51 14.86
C LEU A 143 -10.27 -11.61 16.39
N ASP A 144 -11.38 -11.23 17.02
CA ASP A 144 -11.57 -11.32 18.48
C ASP A 144 -11.40 -12.74 19.00
N ARG A 145 -12.02 -13.73 18.34
CA ARG A 145 -11.91 -15.15 18.72
C ARG A 145 -10.47 -15.67 18.63
N CYS A 146 -9.71 -15.17 17.67
CA CYS A 146 -8.31 -15.54 17.47
C CYS A 146 -7.34 -14.68 18.29
N SER A 147 -7.83 -13.76 19.14
CA SER A 147 -7.00 -12.81 19.89
C SER A 147 -6.05 -12.00 19.00
N ILE A 148 -6.53 -11.63 17.81
CA ILE A 148 -5.86 -10.74 16.85
C ILE A 148 -6.67 -9.46 16.76
N ARG A 149 -6.01 -8.30 16.65
CA ARG A 149 -6.63 -7.01 16.35
C ARG A 149 -6.10 -6.47 15.04
N ALA A 150 -6.99 -5.91 14.22
CA ALA A 150 -6.56 -5.10 13.08
C ALA A 150 -5.88 -3.82 13.62
N GLY A 151 -4.65 -3.57 13.17
CA GLY A 151 -3.92 -2.35 13.49
C GLY A 151 -4.07 -1.31 12.39
N GLU A 152 -2.97 -0.64 12.04
CA GLU A 152 -2.96 0.40 11.03
C GLU A 152 -3.15 -0.16 9.61
N ILE A 153 -4.07 0.41 8.83
CA ILE A 153 -4.08 0.31 7.36
C ILE A 153 -3.79 1.69 6.79
N ARG A 154 -2.54 1.94 6.42
CA ARG A 154 -2.03 3.25 5.98
C ARG A 154 -1.31 3.15 4.64
N ALA A 155 -1.03 4.29 4.05
CA ALA A 155 -0.29 4.39 2.80
C ALA A 155 0.43 5.73 2.64
N ILE A 156 1.41 5.76 1.74
CA ILE A 156 2.05 6.98 1.24
C ILE A 156 1.87 7.00 -0.28
N PRO A 157 0.84 7.71 -0.80
CA PRO A 157 0.76 8.05 -2.21
C PRO A 157 1.80 9.12 -2.54
N LEU A 158 2.81 8.74 -3.32
CA LEU A 158 3.79 9.65 -3.91
C LEU A 158 3.30 10.01 -5.30
N GLU A 159 2.55 11.10 -5.36
CA GLU A 159 2.03 11.57 -6.64
C GLU A 159 3.11 12.22 -7.51
N VAL A 160 2.88 12.33 -8.82
CA VAL A 160 3.93 12.59 -9.83
C VAL A 160 4.89 13.75 -9.47
N ARG A 161 4.37 14.91 -9.02
CA ARG A 161 5.18 16.07 -8.63
C ARG A 161 6.11 15.75 -7.46
N GLU A 162 5.57 15.18 -6.37
CA GLU A 162 6.37 14.78 -5.20
C GLU A 162 7.38 13.71 -5.61
N PHE A 163 6.94 12.70 -6.37
CA PHE A 163 7.82 11.65 -6.87
C PHE A 163 9.01 12.21 -7.65
N ASN A 164 8.76 13.15 -8.57
CA ASN A 164 9.79 13.78 -9.39
C ASN A 164 10.77 14.59 -8.54
N SER A 165 10.26 15.35 -7.57
CA SER A 165 11.10 16.08 -6.62
C SER A 165 12.00 15.13 -5.83
N GLN A 166 11.44 14.03 -5.33
CA GLN A 166 12.18 13.04 -4.54
C GLN A 166 13.20 12.25 -5.37
N VAL A 167 12.91 11.96 -6.64
CA VAL A 167 13.91 11.36 -7.55
C VAL A 167 15.09 12.31 -7.75
N LYS A 168 14.84 13.61 -7.95
CA LYS A 168 15.89 14.62 -8.10
C LYS A 168 16.74 14.74 -6.84
N GLU A 169 16.14 14.70 -5.66
CA GLU A 169 16.83 14.81 -4.37
C GLU A 169 17.64 13.56 -4.04
N ARG A 170 17.12 12.36 -4.35
CA ARG A 170 17.67 11.09 -3.87
C ARG A 170 18.46 10.30 -4.92
N GLY A 171 18.44 10.74 -6.17
CA GLY A 171 19.24 10.16 -7.25
C GLY A 171 18.62 8.95 -7.95
N GLY A 172 17.38 8.55 -7.63
CA GLY A 172 16.69 7.51 -8.40
C GLY A 172 15.48 6.88 -7.71
N LYS A 173 14.68 6.13 -8.49
CA LYS A 173 13.42 5.52 -8.05
C LYS A 173 13.57 4.56 -6.87
N GLY A 174 14.58 3.70 -6.90
CA GLY A 174 14.85 2.75 -5.80
C GLY A 174 15.30 3.44 -4.50
N ALA A 175 15.83 4.66 -4.58
CA ALA A 175 16.12 5.47 -3.39
C ALA A 175 14.84 6.12 -2.83
N VAL A 176 13.93 6.58 -3.69
CA VAL A 176 12.62 7.11 -3.30
C VAL A 176 11.76 6.02 -2.63
N ASP A 177 11.74 4.82 -3.20
CA ASP A 177 11.00 3.68 -2.66
C ASP A 177 11.49 3.30 -1.25
N GLY A 178 12.80 3.06 -1.09
CA GLY A 178 13.39 2.79 0.22
C GLY A 178 13.22 3.93 1.23
N TRP A 179 13.26 5.20 0.79
CA TRP A 179 12.98 6.34 1.64
C TRP A 179 11.54 6.35 2.14
N ALA A 180 10.57 6.13 1.24
CA ALA A 180 9.16 6.16 1.57
C ALA A 180 8.78 5.02 2.52
N MET A 181 9.26 3.80 2.25
CA MET A 181 9.12 2.67 3.18
C MET A 181 9.81 2.94 4.53
N GLY A 182 11.00 3.55 4.49
CA GLY A 182 11.76 3.92 5.68
C GLY A 182 11.01 4.83 6.66
N ARG A 183 10.05 5.63 6.16
CA ARG A 183 9.19 6.46 7.02
C ARG A 183 8.31 5.63 7.95
N PHE A 184 7.71 4.54 7.45
CA PHE A 184 6.92 3.62 8.29
C PHE A 184 7.80 2.85 9.27
N LEU A 185 8.99 2.41 8.84
CA LEU A 185 9.94 1.73 9.73
C LEU A 185 10.41 2.65 10.86
N SER A 186 10.76 3.90 10.54
CA SER A 186 11.15 4.89 11.55
C SER A 186 9.98 5.22 12.50
N TRP A 187 8.76 5.32 11.98
CA TRP A 187 7.56 5.52 12.80
C TRP A 187 7.30 4.34 13.75
N LEU A 188 7.41 3.09 13.27
CA LEU A 188 7.27 1.89 14.09
C LEU A 188 8.28 1.88 15.24
N TRP A 189 9.54 2.25 14.97
CA TRP A 189 10.56 2.38 16.00
C TRP A 189 10.29 3.50 17.01
N ARG A 190 9.42 4.46 16.71
CA ARG A 190 9.01 5.51 17.66
C ARG A 190 7.81 5.10 18.52
N GLN A 191 7.18 3.95 18.24
CA GLN A 191 6.13 3.39 19.09
C GLN A 191 6.78 2.68 20.29
N HIS A 192 7.03 3.43 21.37
CA HIS A 192 7.75 2.93 22.55
C HIS A 192 6.96 1.91 23.38
N ASP A 193 5.64 1.89 23.24
CA ASP A 193 4.72 0.92 23.84
C ASP A 193 4.77 -0.46 23.15
N ARG A 194 5.21 -0.52 21.88
CA ARG A 194 5.30 -1.76 21.10
C ARG A 194 6.62 -2.47 21.34
N LYS A 195 6.62 -3.43 22.28
CA LYS A 195 7.83 -4.16 22.69
C LYS A 195 8.39 -5.12 21.65
N THR A 196 7.54 -5.73 20.83
CA THR A 196 7.97 -6.73 19.82
C THR A 196 7.25 -6.50 18.50
N ILE A 197 8.02 -6.18 17.46
CA ILE A 197 7.51 -5.87 16.12
C ILE A 197 8.24 -6.73 15.09
N ASN A 198 7.49 -7.49 14.30
CA ASN A 198 8.00 -8.24 13.15
C ASN A 198 7.49 -7.59 11.86
N VAL A 199 8.40 -7.02 11.08
CA VAL A 199 8.10 -6.35 9.82
C VAL A 199 8.52 -7.22 8.64
N TRP A 200 7.63 -7.33 7.66
CA TRP A 200 7.82 -8.08 6.42
C TRP A 200 7.60 -7.17 5.22
N THR A 201 8.49 -7.26 4.24
CA THR A 201 8.44 -6.45 3.03
C THR A 201 9.02 -7.22 1.86
N ASP A 202 8.53 -6.95 0.65
CA ASP A 202 9.19 -7.43 -0.56
C ASP A 202 10.57 -6.78 -0.70
N ARG A 203 11.41 -7.35 -1.56
CA ARG A 203 12.73 -6.80 -1.88
C ARG A 203 12.59 -5.51 -2.68
N LEU A 204 13.41 -4.53 -2.31
CA LEU A 204 13.43 -3.21 -2.95
C LEU A 204 14.37 -3.22 -4.14
N GLY A 205 13.82 -3.60 -5.29
CA GLY A 205 14.57 -3.73 -6.54
C GLY A 205 15.76 -4.69 -6.40
N GLY A 206 16.92 -4.29 -6.90
CA GLY A 206 18.15 -5.10 -6.87
C GLY A 206 18.90 -5.09 -5.52
N ARG A 207 18.34 -4.50 -4.45
CA ARG A 207 19.05 -4.37 -3.17
C ARG A 207 19.15 -5.73 -2.46
N GLU A 208 20.35 -6.01 -1.96
CA GLU A 208 20.68 -7.23 -1.19
C GLU A 208 21.26 -6.91 0.20
N ARG A 209 21.52 -5.63 0.47
CA ARG A 209 22.04 -5.15 1.75
C ARG A 209 21.23 -3.94 2.22
N TYR A 210 20.42 -4.12 3.25
CA TYR A 210 19.55 -3.08 3.80
C TYR A 210 20.09 -2.43 5.07
N GLY A 211 21.15 -2.97 5.68
CA GLY A 211 21.77 -2.41 6.89
C GLY A 211 22.03 -0.89 6.82
N PRO A 212 22.69 -0.36 5.77
CA PRO A 212 22.91 1.08 5.63
C PRO A 212 21.62 1.91 5.51
N MET A 213 20.54 1.33 4.99
CA MET A 213 19.22 1.98 4.93
C MET A 213 18.51 1.94 6.28
N LEU A 214 18.60 0.82 7.00
CA LEU A 214 17.85 0.57 8.23
C LEU A 214 18.47 1.20 9.46
N TYR A 215 19.80 1.13 9.61
CA TYR A 215 20.49 1.58 10.82
C TYR A 215 20.15 3.05 11.19
N PRO A 216 20.13 4.01 10.23
CA PRO A 216 19.75 5.39 10.54
C PRO A 216 18.29 5.57 10.98
N LEU A 217 17.39 4.62 10.68
CA LEU A 217 15.97 4.70 11.04
C LEU A 217 15.71 4.33 12.51
N PHE A 218 16.68 3.67 13.15
CA PHE A 218 16.58 3.11 14.50
C PHE A 218 17.63 3.73 15.44
N PRO A 219 17.51 5.02 15.78
CA PRO A 219 18.45 5.69 16.67
C PRO A 219 18.52 5.00 18.04
N GLY A 220 19.73 4.89 18.58
CA GLY A 220 19.99 4.27 19.88
C GLY A 220 19.79 2.75 19.91
N CYS A 221 19.77 2.07 18.75
CA CYS A 221 19.61 0.62 18.73
C CYS A 221 20.95 -0.14 18.74
N LYS A 222 20.92 -1.33 19.35
CA LYS A 222 21.83 -2.43 19.05
C LYS A 222 21.34 -3.09 17.76
N PHE A 223 22.13 -3.01 16.69
CA PHE A 223 21.75 -3.51 15.37
C PHE A 223 22.48 -4.82 15.02
N LYS A 224 21.73 -5.84 14.58
CA LYS A 224 22.25 -7.14 14.17
C LYS A 224 21.71 -7.56 12.81
N ILE A 225 22.59 -8.14 11.98
CA ILE A 225 22.20 -8.84 10.76
C ILE A 225 21.92 -10.28 11.16
N LEU A 226 20.69 -10.75 10.96
CA LEU A 226 20.27 -12.11 11.28
C LEU A 226 20.46 -13.04 10.08
N GLU A 227 20.19 -12.55 8.87
CA GLU A 227 20.27 -13.32 7.63
C GLU A 227 20.65 -12.41 6.46
N GLN A 228 21.48 -12.91 5.54
CA GLN A 228 21.90 -12.20 4.34
C GLN A 228 22.15 -13.19 3.19
N ASP A 229 21.05 -13.74 2.67
CA ASP A 229 21.00 -14.55 1.46
C ASP A 229 20.54 -13.69 0.26
N LYS A 230 20.59 -14.22 -0.97
CA LYS A 230 20.06 -13.58 -2.17
C LYS A 230 18.57 -13.28 -2.06
N ASP A 231 17.76 -14.23 -1.57
CA ASP A 231 16.30 -14.10 -1.55
C ASP A 231 15.75 -13.74 -0.16
N ARG A 232 16.61 -13.73 0.87
CA ARG A 232 16.23 -13.52 2.27
C ARG A 232 17.22 -12.64 3.00
N GLN A 233 16.79 -11.46 3.45
CA GLN A 233 17.58 -10.60 4.33
C GLN A 233 16.79 -10.25 5.59
N SER A 234 17.42 -10.38 6.76
CA SER A 234 16.75 -10.19 8.05
C SER A 234 17.64 -9.40 8.99
N TYR A 235 17.07 -8.40 9.65
CA TYR A 235 17.78 -7.49 10.54
C TYR A 235 17.02 -7.34 11.85
N ARG A 236 17.74 -7.22 12.96
CA ARG A 236 17.18 -6.97 14.29
C ARG A 236 17.75 -5.67 14.84
N ALA A 237 16.88 -4.78 15.28
CA ALA A 237 17.23 -3.64 16.09
C ALA A 237 16.59 -3.80 17.47
N THR A 238 17.41 -3.68 18.52
CA THR A 238 16.99 -3.74 19.92
C THR A 238 17.34 -2.43 20.60
N ASP A 239 16.52 -1.92 21.50
CA ASP A 239 16.87 -0.71 22.25
C ASP A 239 18.02 -0.97 23.25
N GLU A 240 18.58 0.09 23.85
CA GLU A 240 19.74 -0.06 24.74
C GLU A 240 19.45 -0.93 25.96
N GLU A 241 18.20 -0.89 26.45
CA GLU A 241 17.73 -1.61 27.64
C GLU A 241 17.22 -3.03 27.35
N ASP A 242 17.28 -3.50 26.09
CA ASP A 242 16.75 -4.80 25.65
C ASP A 242 15.26 -5.02 25.96
N LYS A 243 14.49 -3.93 26.04
CA LYS A 243 13.03 -3.93 26.31
C LYS A 243 12.20 -3.91 25.04
N ARG A 244 12.77 -3.46 23.93
CA ARG A 244 12.09 -3.35 22.63
C ARG A 244 12.91 -3.96 21.52
N VAL A 245 12.23 -4.72 20.66
CA VAL A 245 12.82 -5.34 19.47
C VAL A 245 11.95 -5.10 18.24
N ILE A 246 12.60 -4.69 17.15
CA ILE A 246 12.04 -4.71 15.80
C ILE A 246 12.88 -5.61 14.91
N GLU A 247 12.23 -6.55 14.24
CA GLU A 247 12.85 -7.40 13.23
C GLU A 247 12.29 -7.06 11.86
N VAL A 248 13.15 -6.71 10.91
CA VAL A 248 12.76 -6.38 9.55
C VAL A 248 13.27 -7.46 8.61
N ARG A 249 12.34 -8.09 7.87
CA ARG A 249 12.60 -9.16 6.91
C ARG A 249 12.24 -8.68 5.51
N PHE A 250 13.24 -8.70 4.64
CA PHE A 250 13.08 -8.57 3.20
C PHE A 250 13.07 -9.98 2.61
N ARG A 251 12.04 -10.29 1.83
CA ARG A 251 11.84 -11.59 1.18
C ARG A 251 11.38 -11.35 -0.24
N LYS A 252 11.84 -12.17 -1.18
CA LYS A 252 11.25 -12.18 -2.53
C LYS A 252 9.82 -12.73 -2.46
N ASP A 253 8.90 -12.14 -3.22
CA ASP A 253 7.49 -12.58 -3.30
C ASP A 253 6.84 -12.62 -1.89
N CYS A 254 7.16 -11.61 -1.07
CA CYS A 254 6.85 -11.57 0.37
C CYS A 254 5.34 -11.63 0.67
N GLU A 255 4.49 -11.21 -0.27
CA GLU A 255 3.04 -11.34 -0.19
C GLU A 255 2.54 -12.80 -0.12
N GLN A 256 3.41 -13.78 -0.41
CA GLN A 256 3.11 -15.22 -0.22
C GLN A 256 3.50 -15.73 1.17
N HIS A 257 4.27 -14.94 1.93
CA HIS A 257 4.85 -15.32 3.22
C HIS A 257 4.33 -14.47 4.38
N SER A 258 3.72 -13.31 4.10
CA SER A 258 3.23 -12.38 5.11
C SER A 258 1.85 -11.85 4.73
N PHE A 259 0.89 -12.11 5.62
CA PHE A 259 -0.48 -11.65 5.48
C PHE A 259 -0.56 -10.12 5.39
N CYS A 260 0.15 -9.44 6.29
CA CYS A 260 0.19 -7.98 6.32
C CYS A 260 0.80 -7.42 5.04
N THR A 261 1.82 -8.08 4.48
CA THR A 261 2.45 -7.65 3.21
C THR A 261 1.49 -7.81 2.04
N ALA A 262 0.75 -8.92 1.97
CA ALA A 262 -0.30 -9.09 0.96
C ALA A 262 -1.39 -8.00 1.06
N LEU A 263 -1.86 -7.70 2.27
CA LEU A 263 -2.86 -6.64 2.48
C LEU A 263 -2.30 -5.23 2.21
N ALA A 264 -1.02 -4.99 2.50
CA ALA A 264 -0.32 -3.75 2.13
C ALA A 264 -0.24 -3.60 0.61
N SER A 265 0.08 -4.68 -0.12
CA SER A 265 0.05 -4.74 -1.59
C SER A 265 -1.31 -4.35 -2.14
N MET A 266 -2.37 -4.95 -1.58
CA MET A 266 -3.74 -4.66 -1.97
C MET A 266 -4.11 -3.21 -1.69
N THR A 267 -3.72 -2.67 -0.54
CA THR A 267 -3.96 -1.27 -0.16
C THR A 267 -3.28 -0.32 -1.13
N ALA A 268 -1.99 -0.54 -1.40
CA ALA A 268 -1.23 0.26 -2.34
C ALA A 268 -1.85 0.22 -3.75
N LYS A 269 -2.19 -0.99 -4.22
CA LYS A 269 -2.79 -1.19 -5.54
C LYS A 269 -4.16 -0.53 -5.63
N TYR A 270 -5.01 -0.71 -4.63
CA TYR A 270 -6.36 -0.14 -4.61
C TYR A 270 -6.34 1.38 -4.69
N LEU A 271 -5.56 2.03 -3.81
CA LEU A 271 -5.41 3.48 -3.83
C LEU A 271 -4.86 3.97 -5.16
N ARG A 272 -3.85 3.29 -5.72
CA ARG A 272 -3.31 3.65 -7.03
C ARG A 272 -4.38 3.58 -8.12
N GLU A 273 -5.17 2.51 -8.19
CA GLU A 273 -6.18 2.38 -9.23
C GLU A 273 -7.30 3.43 -9.10
N LEU A 274 -7.70 3.83 -7.88
CA LEU A 274 -8.65 4.94 -7.70
C LEU A 274 -8.10 6.28 -8.22
N HIS A 275 -6.80 6.57 -8.00
CA HIS A 275 -6.14 7.71 -8.63
C HIS A 275 -6.21 7.62 -10.15
N MET A 276 -5.91 6.43 -10.71
CA MET A 276 -5.97 6.22 -12.16
C MET A 276 -7.40 6.37 -12.72
N VAL A 277 -8.44 5.99 -11.98
CA VAL A 277 -9.84 6.20 -12.37
C VAL A 277 -10.13 7.69 -12.57
N LEU A 278 -9.78 8.52 -11.59
CA LEU A 278 -9.99 9.97 -11.67
C LEU A 278 -9.14 10.62 -12.78
N LEU A 279 -7.87 10.22 -12.91
CA LEU A 279 -6.99 10.69 -13.98
C LEU A 279 -7.59 10.40 -15.36
N ASN A 280 -7.99 9.15 -15.61
CA ASN A 280 -8.57 8.74 -16.88
C ASN A 280 -9.91 9.43 -17.16
N ARG A 281 -10.78 9.55 -16.14
CA ARG A 281 -12.07 10.23 -16.24
C ARG A 281 -11.91 11.69 -16.64
N TRP A 282 -10.98 12.40 -16.02
CA TRP A 282 -10.78 13.82 -16.32
C TRP A 282 -10.22 14.02 -17.73
N TRP A 283 -9.22 13.24 -18.13
CA TRP A 283 -8.62 13.38 -19.46
C TRP A 283 -9.58 13.02 -20.59
N SER A 284 -10.48 12.04 -20.40
CA SER A 284 -11.49 11.70 -21.40
C SER A 284 -12.53 12.81 -21.62
N GLN A 285 -12.69 13.73 -20.66
CA GLN A 285 -13.50 14.94 -20.86
C GLN A 285 -12.78 16.01 -21.68
N GLN A 286 -11.44 15.98 -21.71
CA GLN A 286 -10.63 16.97 -22.45
C GLN A 286 -10.31 16.51 -23.88
N VAL A 287 -10.22 15.19 -24.10
CA VAL A 287 -9.85 14.59 -25.39
C VAL A 287 -10.90 13.55 -25.78
N PRO A 288 -11.69 13.80 -26.84
CA PRO A 288 -12.67 12.84 -27.34
C PRO A 288 -12.03 11.50 -27.71
N ASP A 289 -12.76 10.40 -27.47
CA ASP A 289 -12.36 9.02 -27.80
C ASP A 289 -11.03 8.54 -27.17
N LEU A 290 -10.54 9.26 -26.14
CA LEU A 290 -9.31 8.90 -25.44
C LEU A 290 -9.45 7.55 -24.73
N LYS A 291 -8.62 6.58 -25.11
CA LYS A 291 -8.56 5.28 -24.44
C LYS A 291 -7.82 5.39 -23.11
N PRO A 292 -8.34 4.79 -22.02
CA PRO A 292 -7.72 4.87 -20.72
C PRO A 292 -6.30 4.28 -20.72
N THR A 293 -5.50 4.71 -19.75
CA THR A 293 -4.13 4.25 -19.53
C THR A 293 -4.00 3.58 -18.15
N ALA A 294 -3.22 2.51 -18.10
CA ALA A 294 -2.71 1.93 -16.86
C ALA A 294 -1.39 2.60 -16.42
N GLY A 295 -0.78 3.42 -17.28
CA GLY A 295 0.40 4.22 -17.01
C GLY A 295 1.74 3.52 -17.28
N TYR A 296 1.75 2.29 -17.77
CA TYR A 296 2.99 1.54 -18.06
C TYR A 296 3.72 2.07 -19.31
N PRO A 297 5.05 1.90 -19.47
CA PRO A 297 5.84 2.66 -20.44
C PRO A 297 5.31 2.76 -21.88
N GLN A 298 4.86 1.65 -22.48
CA GLN A 298 4.32 1.62 -23.84
C GLN A 298 2.95 2.31 -23.91
N ASP A 299 2.03 1.90 -23.03
CA ASP A 299 0.67 2.44 -22.91
C ASP A 299 0.66 3.94 -22.55
N ALA A 300 1.49 4.34 -21.59
CA ALA A 300 1.70 5.74 -21.22
C ALA A 300 2.29 6.56 -22.37
N GLY A 301 3.16 5.98 -23.21
CA GLY A 301 3.71 6.66 -24.38
C GLY A 301 2.61 7.08 -25.35
N ARG A 302 1.68 6.18 -25.65
CA ARG A 302 0.47 6.47 -26.43
C ARG A 302 -0.36 7.56 -25.76
N PHE A 303 -0.75 7.36 -24.50
CA PHE A 303 -1.62 8.29 -23.79
C PHE A 303 -1.03 9.71 -23.72
N ILE A 304 0.26 9.84 -23.39
CA ILE A 304 0.97 11.14 -23.37
C ILE A 304 0.89 11.81 -24.74
N GLY A 305 1.12 11.06 -25.83
CA GLY A 305 1.03 11.60 -27.19
C GLY A 305 -0.38 12.10 -27.54
N GLU A 306 -1.41 11.35 -27.16
CA GLU A 306 -2.81 11.69 -27.42
C GLU A 306 -3.26 12.94 -26.64
N VAL A 307 -2.81 13.11 -25.38
CA VAL A 307 -3.20 14.25 -24.54
C VAL A 307 -2.32 15.49 -24.69
N GLU A 308 -1.20 15.42 -25.40
CA GLU A 308 -0.17 16.47 -25.42
C GLU A 308 -0.69 17.82 -25.91
N ARG A 309 -1.53 17.84 -26.94
CA ARG A 309 -2.13 19.08 -27.45
C ARG A 309 -3.01 19.74 -26.38
N ALA A 310 -3.91 18.98 -25.77
CA ALA A 310 -4.80 19.46 -24.71
C ALA A 310 -4.01 19.91 -23.48
N ARG A 311 -2.99 19.15 -23.07
CA ARG A 311 -2.08 19.50 -21.96
C ARG A 311 -1.46 20.89 -22.14
N LYS A 312 -0.93 21.19 -23.34
CA LYS A 312 -0.35 22.50 -23.65
C LYS A 312 -1.39 23.61 -23.61
N THR A 313 -2.57 23.41 -24.21
CA THR A 313 -3.65 24.39 -24.20
C THR A 313 -4.13 24.71 -22.77
N LEU A 314 -4.16 23.70 -21.89
CA LEU A 314 -4.56 23.84 -20.49
C LEU A 314 -3.43 24.34 -19.58
N GLY A 315 -2.22 24.56 -20.11
CA GLY A 315 -1.07 25.04 -19.33
C GLY A 315 -0.58 24.07 -18.26
N ILE A 316 -0.82 22.76 -18.42
CA ILE A 316 -0.43 21.75 -17.42
C ILE A 316 1.02 21.38 -17.62
N ASP A 317 1.86 21.57 -16.60
CA ASP A 317 3.28 21.17 -16.65
C ASP A 317 3.48 19.67 -16.88
N THR A 318 4.47 19.29 -17.69
CA THR A 318 4.77 17.88 -17.98
C THR A 318 5.14 17.11 -16.71
N GLY A 319 5.86 17.75 -15.78
CA GLY A 319 6.26 17.17 -14.49
C GLY A 319 5.11 17.00 -13.50
N LEU A 320 3.90 17.48 -13.83
CA LEU A 320 2.68 17.16 -13.09
C LEU A 320 2.05 15.85 -13.55
N LEU A 321 2.24 15.48 -14.82
CA LEU A 321 1.62 14.30 -15.45
C LEU A 321 2.59 13.11 -15.55
N VAL A 322 3.85 13.36 -15.89
CA VAL A 322 4.83 12.33 -16.24
C VAL A 322 5.91 12.22 -15.18
N ARG A 323 6.14 10.99 -14.69
CA ARG A 323 7.21 10.69 -13.74
C ARG A 323 8.59 10.74 -14.39
N SER A 324 9.55 11.28 -13.65
CA SER A 324 10.99 11.23 -13.91
C SER A 324 11.48 9.78 -13.93
N ARG A 325 12.54 9.54 -14.69
CA ARG A 325 13.18 8.22 -14.78
C ARG A 325 14.17 8.00 -13.67
#